data_AF-C6M431-F1
#
_entry.id   AF-C6M431-F1
#
_cell.length_a   1.000
_cell.length_b   1.000
_cell.length_c   1.000
_cell.angle_alpha   90.00
_cell.angle_beta   90.00
_cell.angle_gamma   90.00
#
_symmetry.space_group_name_H-M   'P 1'
#
loop_
_entity.id
_entity.type
_entity.pdbx_description
1 polymer ?
#
loop_
_entity_poly.entity_id
_entity_poly.type
_entity_poly.pdbx_seq_one_letter_code
_entity_poly.pdbx_strand_id
1 'polypeptide(L)'
;MTAYTIPRKYYQSLHIIEGSLLSYTLKNDEFHIIVNCVDYPDFPQEISTPNYTDWVKIKFNQFSYLKFIYGYATKSQDKNIKNVLELGELKQDDEILDYGGTLELIGGRYDLPTGFSIDIVCREIELEFLDQENFN
;
A
#
# COMPACT_ATOMS: atom_id res chain seq x y z
N MET A 1 13.82 -8.67 11.23
CA MET A 1 12.40 -8.25 11.25
C MET A 1 11.56 -9.48 10.98
N THR A 2 10.43 -9.62 11.67
CA THR A 2 9.50 -10.74 11.49
C THR A 2 8.52 -10.38 10.38
N ALA A 3 8.33 -11.29 9.42
CA ALA A 3 7.30 -11.16 8.40
C ALA A 3 6.10 -12.05 8.76
N TYR A 4 4.89 -11.54 8.55
CA TYR A 4 3.62 -12.21 8.83
C TYR A 4 2.87 -12.42 7.52
N THR A 5 2.64 -13.68 7.14
CA THR A 5 1.78 -14.00 6.01
C THR A 5 0.31 -13.88 6.42
N ILE A 6 -0.45 -13.05 5.71
CA ILE A 6 -1.86 -12.84 5.99
C ILE A 6 -2.66 -14.01 5.38
N PRO A 7 -3.54 -14.68 6.14
CA PRO A 7 -4.47 -15.66 5.55
C PRO A 7 -5.42 -14.98 4.57
N ARG A 8 -5.64 -15.57 3.38
CA ARG A 8 -6.43 -14.97 2.28
C ARG A 8 -7.79 -14.41 2.70
N LYS A 9 -8.50 -15.08 3.62
CA LYS A 9 -9.80 -14.63 4.14
C LYS A 9 -9.77 -13.25 4.82
N TYR A 10 -8.59 -12.72 5.15
CA TYR A 10 -8.39 -11.43 5.81
C TYR A 10 -7.84 -10.34 4.88
N TYR A 11 -7.60 -10.60 3.59
CA TYR A 11 -7.01 -9.60 2.69
C TYR A 11 -7.84 -8.31 2.60
N GLN A 12 -9.16 -8.43 2.61
CA GLN A 12 -10.09 -7.30 2.60
C GLN A 12 -10.21 -6.58 3.96
N SER A 13 -9.71 -7.21 5.04
CA SER A 13 -9.67 -6.62 6.39
C SER A 13 -8.36 -5.87 6.67
N LEU A 14 -7.44 -5.81 5.70
CA LEU A 14 -6.24 -4.97 5.77
C LEU A 14 -6.61 -3.58 5.30
N HIS A 15 -6.43 -2.57 6.15
CA HIS A 15 -6.78 -1.19 5.86
C HIS A 15 -5.56 -0.28 5.95
N ILE A 16 -5.54 0.74 5.09
CA ILE A 16 -4.62 1.88 5.18
C ILE A 16 -5.51 3.09 5.45
N ILE A 17 -5.62 3.50 6.72
CA ILE A 17 -6.56 4.53 7.17
C ILE A 17 -5.83 5.86 7.15
N GLU A 18 -6.09 6.70 6.14
CA GLU A 18 -5.38 7.99 5.94
C GLU A 18 -3.86 7.84 5.73
N GLY A 19 -3.39 6.60 5.65
CA GLY A 19 -1.98 6.25 5.64
C GLY A 19 -1.24 6.82 4.44
N SER A 20 0.01 7.14 4.68
CA SER A 20 0.91 7.75 3.73
C SER A 20 1.78 6.70 3.06
N LEU A 21 1.88 6.73 1.73
CA LEU A 21 2.85 5.94 1.00
C LEU A 21 4.23 6.61 1.07
N LEU A 22 5.14 5.93 1.76
CA LEU A 22 6.51 6.37 2.02
C LEU A 22 7.45 5.89 0.91
N SER A 23 7.24 4.67 0.42
CA SER A 23 8.04 4.07 -0.64
C SER A 23 7.27 2.94 -1.30
N TYR A 24 7.60 2.66 -2.56
CA TYR A 24 7.18 1.44 -3.24
C TYR A 24 8.34 0.83 -4.01
N THR A 25 8.34 -0.49 -4.13
CA THR A 25 9.26 -1.25 -4.97
C THR A 25 8.45 -2.17 -5.86
N LEU A 26 8.78 -2.17 -7.15
CA LEU A 26 8.24 -3.10 -8.12
C LEU A 26 9.39 -3.92 -8.70
N LYS A 27 9.33 -5.24 -8.56
CA LYS A 27 10.34 -6.14 -9.13
C LYS A 27 9.68 -7.48 -9.48
N ASN A 28 9.79 -7.89 -10.74
CA ASN A 28 9.14 -9.11 -11.23
C ASN A 28 7.62 -9.07 -10.97
N ASP A 29 7.08 -10.13 -10.36
CA ASP A 29 5.71 -10.31 -9.90
C ASP A 29 5.53 -9.95 -8.42
N GLU A 30 6.42 -9.12 -7.86
CA GLU A 30 6.33 -8.59 -6.51
C GLU A 30 6.10 -7.07 -6.53
N PHE A 31 5.08 -6.63 -5.80
CA PHE A 31 4.82 -5.21 -5.54
C PHE A 31 4.84 -4.97 -4.03
N HIS A 32 5.74 -4.12 -3.57
CA HIS A 32 5.89 -3.81 -2.15
C HIS A 32 5.61 -2.33 -1.92
N ILE A 33 4.91 -2.03 -0.84
CA ILE A 33 4.71 -0.66 -0.36
C ILE A 33 5.18 -0.55 1.09
N ILE A 34 5.67 0.61 1.46
CA ILE A 34 5.92 0.99 2.85
C ILE A 34 4.95 2.12 3.17
N VAL A 35 4.10 1.91 4.16
CA VAL A 35 3.03 2.82 4.57
C VAL A 35 2.97 2.94 6.10
N ASN A 36 2.30 3.97 6.59
CA ASN A 36 1.87 4.07 7.99
C ASN A 36 0.33 3.96 8.07
N CYS A 37 -0.22 4.06 9.29
CA CYS A 37 -1.67 4.01 9.56
C CYS A 37 -2.34 2.75 9.00
N VAL A 38 -1.66 1.62 9.15
CA VAL A 38 -2.20 0.30 8.82
C VAL A 38 -3.04 -0.19 10.00
N ASP A 39 -4.25 -0.63 9.70
CA ASP A 39 -5.18 -1.20 10.67
C ASP A 39 -5.82 -2.49 10.14
N TYR A 40 -6.16 -3.39 11.05
CA TYR A 40 -6.77 -4.67 10.74
C TYR A 40 -7.50 -5.28 11.95
N PRO A 41 -8.70 -4.79 12.30
CA PRO A 41 -9.38 -5.18 13.55
C PRO A 41 -9.74 -6.68 13.61
N ASP A 42 -9.89 -7.35 12.47
CA ASP A 42 -10.37 -8.74 12.37
C ASP A 42 -9.25 -9.79 12.25
N PHE A 43 -7.98 -9.39 12.31
CA PHE A 43 -6.86 -10.33 12.12
C PHE A 43 -6.71 -11.31 13.30
N PRO A 44 -6.08 -12.47 13.05
CA PRO A 44 -5.79 -13.43 14.11
C PRO A 44 -4.81 -12.85 15.12
N GLN A 45 -4.99 -13.21 16.41
CA GLN A 45 -4.16 -12.71 17.52
C GLN A 45 -2.65 -13.00 17.37
N GLU A 46 -2.28 -13.93 16.50
CA GLU A 46 -0.89 -14.31 16.22
C GLU A 46 -0.15 -13.26 15.37
N ILE A 47 -0.88 -12.42 14.63
CA ILE A 47 -0.32 -11.29 13.89
C ILE A 47 -0.47 -10.06 14.76
N SER A 48 0.65 -9.55 15.27
CA SER A 48 0.63 -8.36 16.12
C SER A 48 0.03 -7.17 15.38
N THR A 49 -0.84 -6.41 16.03
CA THR A 49 -1.35 -5.13 15.49
C THR A 49 -0.25 -4.08 15.56
N PRO A 50 0.03 -3.31 14.49
CA PRO A 50 1.05 -2.28 14.53
C PRO A 50 0.49 -1.08 15.32
N ASN A 51 1.35 -0.24 15.87
CA ASN A 51 0.88 1.07 16.30
C ASN A 51 0.50 1.89 15.07
N TYR A 52 -0.44 2.82 15.22
CA TYR A 52 -0.95 3.63 14.12
C TYR A 52 0.13 4.41 13.36
N THR A 53 1.24 4.75 14.03
CA THR A 53 2.37 5.48 13.44
C THR A 53 3.48 4.57 12.92
N ASP A 54 3.42 3.27 13.16
CA ASP A 54 4.47 2.34 12.76
C ASP A 54 4.58 2.25 11.24
N TRP A 55 5.80 2.07 10.74
CA TRP A 55 6.02 1.84 9.32
C TRP A 55 5.82 0.36 9.05
N VAL A 56 4.88 0.07 8.15
CA VAL A 56 4.51 -1.29 7.78
C VAL A 56 4.84 -1.46 6.31
N LYS A 57 5.67 -2.46 6.03
CA LYS A 57 5.90 -2.93 4.67
C LYS A 57 4.85 -3.98 4.34
N ILE A 58 4.02 -3.69 3.35
CA ILE A 58 3.05 -4.63 2.79
C ILE A 58 3.65 -5.17 1.50
N LYS A 59 3.78 -6.49 1.40
CA LYS A 59 4.29 -7.17 0.22
C LYS A 59 3.17 -7.92 -0.46
N PHE A 60 2.93 -7.61 -1.72
CA PHE A 60 2.01 -8.33 -2.59
C PHE A 60 2.83 -9.24 -3.50
N ASN A 61 2.87 -10.52 -3.16
CA ASN A 61 3.69 -11.51 -3.83
C ASN A 61 2.88 -12.22 -4.92
N GLN A 62 3.54 -12.50 -6.04
CA GLN A 62 2.97 -13.22 -7.18
C GLN A 62 1.69 -12.55 -7.69
N PHE A 63 1.75 -11.23 -7.90
CA PHE A 63 0.60 -10.51 -8.45
C PHE A 63 0.35 -10.90 -9.91
N SER A 64 -0.91 -11.07 -10.28
CA SER A 64 -1.33 -11.33 -11.66
C SER A 64 -1.89 -10.08 -12.34
N TYR A 65 -2.31 -9.10 -11.55
CA TYR A 65 -2.76 -7.79 -12.01
C TYR A 65 -2.40 -6.74 -10.97
N LEU A 66 -1.94 -5.58 -11.44
CA LEU A 66 -1.66 -4.40 -10.63
C LEU A 66 -2.10 -3.16 -11.42
N LYS A 67 -2.89 -2.30 -10.79
CA LYS A 67 -3.12 -0.93 -11.22
C LYS A 67 -2.82 0.01 -10.06
N PHE A 68 -1.64 0.61 -10.15
CA PHE A 68 -1.16 1.58 -9.18
C PHE A 68 -1.32 2.99 -9.75
N ILE A 69 -2.19 3.78 -9.14
CA ILE A 69 -2.41 5.18 -9.47
C ILE A 69 -1.84 6.02 -8.35
N TYR A 70 -1.04 7.02 -8.69
CA TYR A 70 -0.57 8.00 -7.71
C TYR A 70 -0.54 9.37 -8.35
N GLY A 71 -0.96 10.36 -7.57
CA GLY A 71 -1.12 11.72 -8.05
C GLY A 71 -0.61 12.74 -7.06
N TYR A 72 -0.08 13.81 -7.62
CA TYR A 72 0.32 14.99 -6.86
C TYR A 72 -0.46 16.20 -7.36
N ALA A 73 -1.02 16.96 -6.43
CA ALA A 73 -1.48 18.29 -6.77
C ALA A 73 -0.27 19.14 -7.17
N THR A 74 -0.50 20.09 -8.09
CA THR A 74 0.48 21.10 -8.45
C THR A 74 0.06 22.44 -7.83
N LYS A 75 0.98 23.41 -7.74
CA LYS A 75 0.69 24.74 -7.17
C LYS A 75 -0.53 25.41 -7.82
N SER A 76 -0.79 25.12 -9.09
CA SER A 76 -2.08 25.37 -9.74
C SER A 76 -2.97 24.14 -9.52
N GLN A 77 -3.85 24.18 -8.51
CA GLN A 77 -4.77 23.08 -8.15
C GLN A 77 -5.65 22.59 -9.33
N ASP A 78 -5.64 23.30 -10.45
CA ASP A 78 -6.31 22.95 -11.72
C ASP A 78 -5.62 21.82 -12.52
N LYS A 79 -4.36 21.47 -12.20
CA LYS A 79 -3.62 20.39 -12.89
C LYS A 79 -3.23 19.30 -11.90
N ASN A 80 -4.03 18.24 -11.87
CA ASN A 80 -3.68 16.99 -11.20
C ASN A 80 -2.86 16.12 -12.15
N ILE A 81 -1.60 15.88 -11.81
CA ILE A 81 -0.80 14.89 -12.54
C ILE A 81 -1.12 13.54 -11.94
N LYS A 82 -1.69 12.65 -12.76
CA LYS A 82 -1.98 11.26 -12.40
C LYS A 82 -0.99 10.38 -13.14
N ASN A 83 -0.18 9.65 -12.39
CA ASN A 83 0.61 8.56 -12.93
C ASN A 83 -0.19 7.27 -12.76
N VAL A 84 -0.23 6.47 -13.81
CA VAL A 84 -0.87 5.16 -13.80
C VAL A 84 0.17 4.15 -14.24
N LEU A 85 0.43 3.18 -13.37
CA LEU A 85 1.21 1.99 -13.66
C LEU A 85 0.23 0.81 -13.65
N GLU A 86 -0.01 0.22 -14.82
CA GLU A 86 -0.92 -0.90 -14.99
C GLU A 86 -0.18 -2.08 -15.62
N LEU A 87 -0.23 -3.24 -14.97
CA LEU A 87 0.48 -4.46 -15.35
C LEU A 87 -0.42 -5.68 -15.19
N GLY A 88 -0.27 -6.65 -16.11
CA GLY A 88 -1.08 -7.86 -16.12
C GLY A 88 -2.46 -7.64 -16.73
N GLU A 89 -3.34 -8.63 -16.58
CA GLU A 89 -4.70 -8.62 -17.11
C GLU A 89 -5.67 -9.19 -16.08
N LEU A 90 -6.83 -8.53 -15.91
CA LEU A 90 -7.92 -9.01 -15.07
C LEU A 90 -8.66 -10.17 -15.74
N LYS A 91 -8.90 -11.24 -14.98
CA LYS A 91 -9.74 -12.37 -15.36
C LYS A 91 -11.12 -12.26 -14.73
N GLN A 92 -12.09 -12.97 -15.30
CA GLN A 92 -13.50 -12.88 -14.91
C GLN A 92 -13.77 -13.16 -13.42
N ASP A 93 -12.99 -14.06 -12.81
CA ASP A 93 -13.18 -14.50 -11.41
C ASP A 93 -12.10 -13.94 -10.47
N ASP A 94 -11.33 -12.94 -10.92
CA ASP A 94 -10.30 -12.34 -10.07
C ASP A 94 -10.93 -11.54 -8.93
N GLU A 95 -10.42 -11.79 -7.72
CA GLU A 95 -10.73 -11.02 -6.53
C GLU A 95 -9.78 -9.82 -6.45
N ILE A 96 -10.29 -8.64 -6.75
CA ILE A 96 -9.51 -7.38 -6.70
C ILE A 96 -9.49 -6.88 -5.26
N LEU A 97 -8.29 -6.60 -4.78
CA LEU A 97 -8.06 -5.89 -3.53
C LEU A 97 -7.78 -4.42 -3.85
N ASP A 98 -8.47 -3.52 -3.16
CA ASP A 98 -8.33 -2.08 -3.30
C ASP A 98 -7.72 -1.47 -2.03
N TYR A 99 -6.63 -0.72 -2.20
CA TYR A 99 -5.95 0.00 -1.14
C TYR A 99 -5.66 1.42 -1.58
N GLY A 100 -5.69 2.37 -0.66
CA GLY A 100 -5.37 3.75 -1.00
C GLY A 100 -5.00 4.58 0.22
N GLY A 101 -4.50 5.79 -0.05
CA GLY A 101 -4.04 6.69 1.00
C GLY A 101 -3.43 7.96 0.44
N THR A 102 -2.62 8.63 1.26
CA THR A 102 -1.99 9.92 0.98
C THR A 102 -0.51 9.75 0.55
N LEU A 103 0.14 10.79 0.02
CA LEU A 103 1.59 10.78 -0.27
C LEU A 103 2.34 11.79 0.61
N GLU A 104 2.72 11.42 1.84
CA GLU A 104 3.34 12.34 2.82
C GLU A 104 4.56 13.12 2.31
N LEU A 105 5.53 12.44 1.68
CA LEU A 105 6.76 13.06 1.20
C LEU A 105 6.52 14.18 0.18
N ILE A 106 5.49 14.03 -0.66
CA ILE A 106 5.16 15.03 -1.69
C ILE A 106 4.17 16.05 -1.12
N GLY A 107 3.16 15.60 -0.38
CA GLY A 107 2.17 16.45 0.26
C GLY A 107 2.79 17.44 1.23
N GLY A 108 3.69 16.99 2.11
CA GLY A 108 4.37 17.84 3.09
C GLY A 108 5.39 18.79 2.46
N ARG A 109 6.10 18.37 1.39
CA ARG A 109 7.09 19.22 0.71
C ARG A 109 6.46 20.40 -0.03
N TYR A 110 5.23 20.24 -0.52
CA TYR A 110 4.58 21.23 -1.37
C TYR A 110 3.30 21.84 -0.79
N ASP A 111 2.83 21.36 0.38
CA ASP A 111 1.54 21.71 0.98
C ASP A 111 0.36 21.45 0.02
N LEU A 112 0.36 20.25 -0.57
CA LEU A 112 -0.52 19.87 -1.66
C LEU A 112 -1.27 18.57 -1.38
N PRO A 113 -2.60 18.50 -1.61
CA PRO A 113 -3.35 17.25 -1.51
C PRO A 113 -2.79 16.24 -2.51
N THR A 114 -2.29 15.11 -2.01
CA THR A 114 -1.68 14.05 -2.80
C THR A 114 -2.19 12.70 -2.34
N GLY A 115 -2.29 11.74 -3.25
CA GLY A 115 -2.86 10.44 -2.92
C GLY A 115 -2.48 9.34 -3.89
N PHE A 116 -2.73 8.12 -3.45
CA PHE A 116 -2.51 6.91 -4.23
C PHE A 116 -3.67 5.94 -4.07
N SER A 117 -3.85 5.08 -5.08
CA SER A 117 -4.74 3.92 -5.05
C SER A 117 -4.08 2.73 -5.73
N ILE A 118 -4.40 1.54 -5.29
CA ILE A 118 -3.84 0.27 -5.73
C ILE A 118 -5.01 -0.69 -5.90
N ASP A 119 -5.31 -1.05 -7.15
CA ASP A 119 -6.10 -2.25 -7.42
C ASP A 119 -5.11 -3.39 -7.69
N ILE A 120 -5.22 -4.51 -6.97
CA ILE A 120 -4.27 -5.61 -7.11
C ILE A 120 -4.94 -6.98 -6.96
N VAL A 121 -4.44 -7.94 -7.74
CA VAL A 121 -4.75 -9.37 -7.60
C VAL A 121 -3.43 -10.09 -7.32
N CYS A 122 -3.31 -10.72 -6.16
CA CYS A 122 -2.09 -11.42 -5.75
C CYS A 122 -2.39 -12.74 -5.06
N ARG A 123 -1.38 -13.62 -5.01
CA ARG A 123 -1.51 -14.92 -4.34
C ARG A 123 -1.27 -14.83 -2.85
N GLU A 124 -0.37 -13.94 -2.43
CA GLU A 124 0.07 -13.83 -1.06
C GLU A 124 0.30 -12.37 -0.65
N ILE A 125 -0.07 -12.05 0.60
CA ILE A 125 0.26 -10.79 1.25
C ILE A 125 1.08 -11.08 2.50
N GLU A 126 2.21 -10.38 2.63
CA GLU A 126 3.01 -10.38 3.86
C GLU A 126 3.08 -8.97 4.47
N LEU A 127 3.11 -8.92 5.80
CA LEU A 127 3.39 -7.71 6.57
C LEU A 127 4.76 -7.82 7.24
N GLU A 128 5.54 -6.76 7.18
CA GLU A 128 6.80 -6.63 7.90
C GLU A 128 6.82 -5.27 8.62
N PHE A 129 6.98 -5.28 9.94
CA PHE A 129 7.04 -4.06 10.75
C PHE A 129 8.46 -3.53 10.78
N LEU A 130 8.60 -2.28 10.37
CA LEU A 130 9.88 -1.61 10.19
C LEU A 130 10.19 -0.75 11.39
N ASP A 131 11.43 -0.84 11.86
CA ASP A 131 11.97 0.06 12.87
C ASP A 131 12.44 1.35 12.20
N GLN A 132 11.76 2.45 12.52
CA GLN A 132 12.01 3.78 11.94
C GLN A 132 13.41 4.31 12.26
N GLU A 133 14.04 3.89 13.36
CA GLU A 133 15.38 4.34 13.73
C GLU A 133 16.45 3.93 12.71
N ASN A 134 16.20 2.88 11.92
CA ASN A 134 17.12 2.41 10.88
C ASN A 134 16.99 3.16 9.54
N PHE A 135 16.08 4.13 9.43
CA PHE A 135 15.85 4.92 8.22
C PHE A 135 16.30 6.39 8.34
N ASN A 136 16.87 6.77 9.50
CA ASN A 136 17.50 8.08 9.74
C ASN A 136 18.99 8.09 9.39
#